data_AF-A0A9X9A9M3-F1
#
_entry.id   AF-A0A9X9A9M3-F1
#
_cell.length_a   1.000
_cell.length_b   1.000
_cell.length_c   1.000
_cell.angle_alpha   90.00
_cell.angle_beta   90.00
_cell.angle_gamma   90.00
#
_symmetry.space_group_name_H-M   'P 1'
#
loop_
_entity.id
_entity.type
_entity.pdbx_description
1 polymer ?
#
loop_
_entity_poly.entity_id
_entity_poly.type
_entity_poly.pdbx_seq_one_letter_code
_entity_poly.pdbx_strand_id
1 'polypeptide(L)'
;ESANIKFTDSLTVEESLNHLNSHQIARFAAGTKFEYSNTGYFLLSQVVEKVSGKSLRQFTKDRIFDPLNMRDTTIIDYYPTTIPITSGYSKNEQGTYKIYESPWEHTGDGAVHA
;
A
#
# COMPACT_ATOMS: atom_id res chain seq x y z
N GLU A 1 18.55 -5.16 8.36
CA GLU A 1 18.18 -6.48 7.82
C GLU A 1 17.35 -7.19 8.88
N SER A 2 16.03 -7.12 8.80
CA SER A 2 15.15 -7.80 9.75
C SER A 2 14.17 -8.65 8.95
N ALA A 3 14.28 -9.97 9.15
CA ALA A 3 13.34 -11.03 8.78
C ALA A 3 13.40 -11.72 7.39
N ASN A 4 14.53 -11.76 6.68
CA ASN A 4 14.69 -12.57 5.45
C ASN A 4 13.66 -12.31 4.31
N ILE A 5 12.82 -11.29 4.41
CA ILE A 5 11.86 -10.90 3.38
C ILE A 5 12.62 -10.07 2.33
N LYS A 6 12.59 -10.53 1.07
CA LYS A 6 13.11 -9.77 -0.07
C LYS A 6 12.06 -8.77 -0.53
N PHE A 7 12.51 -7.67 -1.14
CA PHE A 7 11.61 -6.68 -1.75
C PHE A 7 10.69 -7.27 -2.84
N THR A 8 11.08 -8.41 -3.41
CA THR A 8 10.33 -9.15 -4.43
C THR A 8 9.30 -10.11 -3.85
N ASP A 9 9.28 -10.33 -2.54
CA ASP A 9 8.36 -11.27 -1.92
C ASP A 9 7.00 -10.59 -1.74
N SER A 10 5.94 -11.16 -2.31
CA SER A 10 4.58 -10.71 -2.07
C SER A 10 4.07 -11.32 -0.77
N LEU A 11 3.72 -10.48 0.19
CA LEU A 11 3.06 -10.88 1.42
C LEU A 11 1.57 -10.55 1.35
N THR A 12 0.74 -11.40 1.94
CA THR A 12 -0.64 -11.05 2.25
C THR A 12 -0.69 -10.03 3.39
N VAL A 13 -1.83 -9.33 3.51
CA VAL A 13 -2.08 -8.41 4.63
C VAL A 13 -1.92 -9.12 5.98
N GLU A 14 -2.40 -10.35 6.10
CA GLU A 14 -2.29 -11.15 7.33
C GLU A 14 -0.84 -11.49 7.68
N GLU A 15 -0.06 -11.93 6.70
CA GLU A 15 1.37 -12.22 6.89
C GLU A 15 2.14 -10.97 7.30
N SER A 16 1.87 -9.82 6.66
CA SER A 16 2.46 -8.54 7.03
C SER A 16 2.11 -8.13 8.45
N LEU A 17 0.85 -8.26 8.87
CA LEU A 17 0.42 -7.95 10.24
C LEU A 17 1.08 -8.88 11.27
N ASN A 18 1.17 -10.18 10.98
CA ASN A 18 1.86 -11.15 11.84
C ASN A 18 3.36 -10.83 11.96
N HIS A 19 3.98 -10.43 10.84
CA HIS A 19 5.37 -10.01 10.82
C HIS A 19 5.59 -8.73 11.66
N LEU A 20 4.73 -7.72 11.51
CA LEU A 20 4.79 -6.49 12.29
C LEU A 20 4.59 -6.74 13.79
N ASN A 21 3.65 -7.63 14.15
CA ASN A 21 3.36 -7.95 15.54
C ASN A 21 4.50 -8.74 16.24
N SER A 22 5.28 -9.51 15.47
CA SER A 22 6.38 -10.33 16.03
C SER A 22 7.68 -9.55 16.27
N HIS A 23 7.76 -8.29 15.85
CA HIS A 23 8.95 -7.45 16.01
C HIS A 23 8.66 -6.20 16.84
N GLN A 24 9.60 -5.82 17.72
CA GLN A 24 9.51 -4.53 18.42
C GLN A 24 9.90 -3.39 17.45
N ILE A 25 8.89 -2.75 16.87
CA ILE A 25 9.08 -1.72 15.82
C ILE A 25 9.21 -0.29 16.38
N ALA A 26 8.97 -0.10 17.68
CA ALA A 26 9.03 1.22 18.31
C ALA A 26 10.48 1.66 18.53
N ARG A 27 10.96 2.57 17.66
CA ARG A 27 12.33 3.11 17.72
C ARG A 27 12.51 4.26 18.71
N PHE A 28 11.42 4.89 19.13
CA PHE A 28 11.38 5.98 20.09
C PHE A 28 9.98 6.09 20.70
N ALA A 29 9.84 6.84 21.81
CA ALA A 29 8.56 7.03 22.48
C ALA A 29 7.56 7.82 21.60
N ALA A 30 6.30 7.41 21.62
CA ALA A 30 5.25 8.05 20.82
C ALA A 30 5.18 9.56 21.08
N GLY A 31 5.09 10.36 20.01
CA GLY A 31 5.00 11.82 20.07
C GLY A 31 6.32 12.54 20.39
N THR A 32 7.43 11.84 20.60
CA THR A 32 8.72 12.47 20.96
C THR A 32 9.62 12.79 19.77
N LYS A 33 9.43 12.10 18.63
CA LYS A 33 10.16 12.32 17.37
C LYS A 33 9.24 12.07 16.17
N PHE A 34 9.69 12.55 15.01
CA PHE A 34 9.07 12.28 13.72
C PHE A 34 9.98 11.39 12.87
N GLU A 35 9.41 10.34 12.26
CA GLU A 35 10.04 9.52 11.22
C GLU A 35 8.96 9.12 10.22
N TYR A 36 9.25 9.26 8.92
CA TYR A 36 8.33 8.82 7.88
C TYR A 36 8.19 7.29 7.91
N SER A 37 6.95 6.80 7.85
CA SER A 37 6.66 5.37 7.95
C SER A 37 5.46 4.97 7.08
N ASN A 38 5.74 4.30 5.97
CA ASN A 38 4.72 3.64 5.15
C ASN A 38 3.92 2.62 5.97
N THR A 39 4.60 1.86 6.83
CA THR A 39 3.96 0.92 7.75
C THR A 39 2.90 1.58 8.63
N GLY A 40 3.13 2.81 9.10
CA GLY A 40 2.14 3.56 9.85
C GLY A 40 0.86 3.84 9.05
N TYR A 41 1.00 4.19 7.77
CA TYR A 41 -0.14 4.44 6.87
C TYR A 41 -0.85 3.13 6.46
N PHE A 42 -0.11 2.04 6.26
CA PHE A 42 -0.69 0.71 6.10
C PHE A 42 -1.51 0.30 7.34
N LEU A 43 -0.98 0.44 8.56
CA LEU A 43 -1.74 0.12 9.77
C LEU A 43 -2.99 1.00 9.91
N LEU A 44 -2.91 2.26 9.50
CA LEU A 44 -4.08 3.15 9.48
C LEU A 44 -5.16 2.67 8.50
N SER A 45 -4.80 2.17 7.31
CA SER A 45 -5.79 1.59 6.39
C SER A 45 -6.50 0.39 7.00
N GLN A 46 -5.77 -0.49 7.71
CA GLN A 46 -6.36 -1.64 8.40
C GLN A 46 -7.37 -1.22 9.47
N VAL A 47 -7.12 -0.12 10.18
CA VAL A 47 -8.10 0.45 11.12
C VAL A 47 -9.35 0.95 10.38
N VAL A 48 -9.19 1.66 9.26
CA VAL A 48 -10.33 2.13 8.46
C VAL A 48 -11.17 0.97 7.94
N GLU A 49 -10.54 -0.07 7.39
CA GLU A 49 -11.24 -1.23 6.87
C GLU A 49 -12.00 -1.97 7.97
N LYS A 50 -11.34 -2.20 9.11
CA LYS A 50 -11.95 -2.87 10.26
C LYS A 50 -13.13 -2.11 10.85
N VAL A 51 -13.04 -0.79 10.98
CA VAL A 51 -14.10 0.04 11.56
C VAL A 51 -15.25 0.25 10.58
N SER A 52 -14.96 0.38 9.28
CA SER A 52 -15.98 0.66 8.27
C SER A 52 -16.63 -0.59 7.68
N GLY A 53 -15.99 -1.76 7.77
CA GLY A 53 -16.41 -2.99 7.10
C GLY A 53 -16.26 -2.95 5.57
N LYS A 54 -15.48 -2.02 5.04
CA LYS A 54 -15.27 -1.80 3.60
C LYS A 54 -13.77 -1.84 3.29
N SER A 55 -13.39 -2.29 2.10
CA SER A 55 -12.00 -2.10 1.63
C SER A 55 -11.67 -0.62 1.52
N LEU A 56 -10.38 -0.27 1.60
CA LEU A 56 -9.94 1.12 1.50
C LEU A 56 -10.34 1.73 0.14
N ARG A 57 -10.29 0.95 -0.95
CA ARG A 57 -10.81 1.35 -2.27
C ARG A 57 -12.28 1.78 -2.17
N GLN A 58 -13.16 0.95 -1.59
CA GLN A 58 -14.58 1.27 -1.50
C GLN A 58 -14.84 2.43 -0.54
N PHE A 59 -14.15 2.45 0.61
CA PHE A 59 -14.30 3.51 1.60
C PHE A 59 -13.94 4.88 1.02
N THR A 60 -12.79 4.99 0.34
CA THR A 60 -12.34 6.24 -0.28
C THR A 60 -13.22 6.65 -1.46
N LYS A 61 -13.70 5.69 -2.26
CA LYS A 61 -14.72 5.96 -3.29
C LYS A 61 -15.96 6.63 -2.69
N ASP A 62 -16.55 6.02 -1.66
CA ASP A 62 -17.81 6.48 -1.08
C ASP A 62 -17.67 7.80 -0.30
N ARG A 63 -16.55 7.98 0.40
CA ARG A 63 -16.37 9.08 1.36
C ARG A 63 -15.59 10.26 0.81
N ILE A 64 -14.82 10.08 -0.25
CA ILE A 64 -13.89 11.08 -0.78
C ILE A 64 -14.13 11.30 -2.27
N PHE A 65 -13.93 10.27 -3.11
CA PHE A 65 -13.89 10.46 -4.56
C PHE A 65 -15.26 10.81 -5.15
N ASP A 66 -16.33 10.09 -4.78
CA ASP A 66 -17.67 10.39 -5.29
C ASP A 66 -18.18 11.77 -4.81
N PRO A 67 -18.09 12.15 -3.52
CA PRO A 67 -18.49 13.49 -3.06
C PRO A 67 -17.73 14.64 -3.73
N LEU A 68 -16.48 14.41 -4.15
CA LEU A 68 -15.62 15.39 -4.81
C LEU A 68 -15.68 15.31 -6.35
N ASN A 69 -16.52 14.45 -6.93
CA ASN A 69 -16.61 14.21 -8.37
C ASN A 69 -15.30 13.73 -9.03
N MET A 70 -14.45 13.01 -8.30
CA MET A 70 -13.19 12.44 -8.79
C MET A 70 -13.45 11.09 -9.49
N ARG A 71 -14.15 11.12 -10.63
CA ARG A 71 -14.68 9.92 -11.29
C ARG A 71 -13.61 8.99 -11.87
N ASP A 72 -12.44 9.52 -12.17
CA ASP A 72 -11.31 8.79 -12.74
C ASP A 72 -10.24 8.45 -11.67
N THR A 73 -10.59 8.54 -10.38
CA THR A 73 -9.68 8.25 -9.27
C THR A 73 -10.04 6.95 -8.55
N THR A 74 -9.06 6.09 -8.31
CA THR A 74 -9.23 4.83 -7.57
C THR A 74 -7.96 4.39 -6.86
N ILE A 75 -8.10 3.53 -5.85
CA ILE A 75 -6.97 2.80 -5.26
C ILE A 75 -6.77 1.50 -6.05
N ILE A 76 -5.52 1.15 -6.38
CA ILE A 76 -5.17 -0.16 -6.95
C ILE A 76 -4.62 -1.06 -5.83
N ASP A 77 -5.33 -2.14 -5.55
CA ASP A 77 -5.09 -3.08 -4.43
C ASP A 77 -4.97 -4.53 -4.93
N TYR A 78 -4.74 -4.73 -6.23
CA TYR A 78 -4.49 -6.04 -6.84
C TYR A 78 -3.65 -5.88 -8.10
N TYR A 79 -2.77 -6.86 -8.35
CA TYR A 79 -1.99 -6.96 -9.58
C TYR A 79 -1.98 -8.41 -10.10
N PRO A 80 -2.00 -8.65 -11.43
CA PRO A 80 -2.13 -7.65 -12.49
C PRO A 80 -3.50 -6.96 -12.46
N THR A 81 -3.52 -5.64 -12.67
CA THR A 81 -4.76 -4.86 -12.58
C THR A 81 -5.52 -4.90 -13.91
N THR A 82 -6.85 -4.92 -13.85
CA THR A 82 -7.71 -4.73 -15.05
C THR A 82 -8.16 -3.28 -15.21
N ILE A 83 -7.80 -2.41 -14.25
CA ILE A 83 -8.08 -0.98 -14.32
C ILE A 83 -7.14 -0.36 -15.37
N PRO A 84 -7.67 0.42 -16.33
CA PRO A 84 -6.87 1.00 -17.39
C PRO A 84 -5.99 2.15 -16.86
N ILE A 85 -4.78 1.80 -16.41
CA ILE A 85 -3.75 2.76 -16.01
C ILE A 85 -2.54 2.69 -16.94
N THR A 86 -1.78 3.79 -16.98
CA THR A 86 -0.49 3.82 -17.67
C THR A 86 0.49 2.83 -17.03
N SER A 87 1.16 2.04 -17.87
CA SER A 87 2.18 1.11 -17.41
C SER A 87 3.41 1.82 -16.84
N GLY A 88 3.90 1.35 -15.69
CA GLY A 88 5.21 1.71 -15.16
C GLY A 88 6.33 1.00 -15.91
N TYR A 89 7.53 1.58 -15.90
CA TYR A 89 8.72 0.95 -16.47
C TYR A 89 9.86 0.95 -15.45
N SER A 90 10.58 -0.17 -15.38
CA SER A 90 11.82 -0.28 -14.61
C SER A 90 12.99 -0.59 -15.53
N LYS A 91 14.14 0.04 -15.26
CA LYS A 91 15.39 -0.21 -15.97
C LYS A 91 16.05 -1.46 -15.38
N ASN A 92 16.44 -2.41 -16.22
CA ASN A 92 17.23 -3.56 -15.78
C ASN A 92 18.73 -3.24 -15.70
N GLU A 93 19.53 -4.19 -15.21
CA GLU A 93 20.99 -4.04 -15.08
C GLU A 93 21.69 -3.77 -16.42
N GLN A 94 21.11 -4.24 -17.53
CA GLN A 94 21.62 -4.06 -18.90
C GLN A 94 21.22 -2.71 -19.51
N GLY A 95 20.43 -1.92 -18.78
CA GLY A 95 20.00 -0.60 -19.18
C GLY A 95 18.78 -0.53 -20.10
N THR A 96 18.12 -1.66 -20.37
CA THR A 96 16.84 -1.70 -21.11
C THR A 96 15.65 -1.57 -20.16
N TYR A 97 14.51 -1.12 -20.67
CA TYR A 97 13.28 -0.93 -19.89
C TYR A 97 12.33 -2.12 -20.05
N LYS A 98 11.75 -2.58 -18.94
CA LYS A 98 10.67 -3.56 -18.91
C LYS A 98 9.44 -2.97 -18.23
N ILE A 99 8.27 -3.45 -18.62
CA ILE A 99 7.02 -3.14 -17.91
C ILE A 99 7.19 -3.56 -16.44
N TYR A 100 6.78 -2.68 -15.54
CA TYR A 100 6.80 -2.89 -14.10
C TYR A 100 5.38 -2.80 -13.57
N GLU A 101 4.99 -3.83 -12.83
CA GLU A 101 3.80 -3.86 -12.00
C GLU A 101 4.25 -4.03 -10.55
N SER A 102 3.50 -3.43 -9.62
CA SER A 102 3.80 -3.55 -8.20
C SER A 102 3.56 -5.00 -7.75
N PRO A 103 4.50 -5.65 -7.05
CA PRO A 103 4.26 -6.93 -6.39
C PRO A 103 3.46 -6.78 -5.08
N TRP A 104 3.13 -5.54 -4.70
CA TRP A 104 2.47 -5.20 -3.44
C TRP A 104 1.02 -4.78 -3.67
N GLU A 105 0.12 -5.41 -2.91
CA GLU A 105 -1.32 -5.14 -2.88
C GLU A 105 -1.75 -4.31 -1.64
N HIS A 106 -0.79 -3.95 -0.79
CA HIS A 106 -1.05 -3.18 0.42
C HIS A 106 -1.51 -1.76 0.06
N THR A 107 -2.42 -1.23 0.86
CA THR A 107 -2.98 0.11 0.66
C THR A 107 -2.79 0.98 1.90
N GLY A 108 -2.94 2.31 1.71
CA GLY A 108 -2.87 3.31 2.78
C GLY A 108 -1.66 4.23 2.65
N ASP A 109 -0.51 3.68 2.31
CA ASP A 109 0.76 4.40 2.12
C ASP A 109 0.96 4.91 0.68
N GLY A 110 0.08 4.51 -0.25
CA GLY A 110 0.09 4.95 -1.65
C GLY A 110 -1.05 4.34 -2.47
N ALA A 111 -0.74 4.03 -3.73
CA ALA A 111 -1.61 3.32 -4.68
C ALA A 111 -2.90 4.04 -5.12
N VAL A 112 -3.01 5.36 -4.90
CA VAL A 112 -4.05 6.19 -5.53
C VAL A 112 -3.63 6.51 -6.96
N HIS A 113 -4.50 6.21 -7.92
CA HIS A 113 -4.34 6.55 -9.34
C HIS A 113 -5.46 7.49 -9.77
N ALA A 114 -5.13 8.50 -10.57
CA ALA A 114 -6.03 9.53 -11.08
C ALA A 114 -5.56 10.06 -12.44
#